data_AF-A0A923B706-F1
#
_entry.id   AF-A0A923B706-F1
#
_cell.length_a   1.000
_cell.length_b   1.000
_cell.length_c   1.000
_cell.angle_alpha   90.00
_cell.angle_beta   90.00
_cell.angle_gamma   90.00
#
_symmetry.space_group_name_H-M   'P 1'
#
loop_
_entity.id
_entity.type
_entity.pdbx_description
1 polymer ?
#
loop_
_entity_poly.entity_id
_entity_poly.type
_entity_poly.pdbx_seq_one_letter_code
_entity_poly.pdbx_strand_id
1 'polypeptide(L)'
;MTRFTHFLAVDWSGAKGVRQKGIALAVARAEGGAPVLLPPPDPKGWARSEVLAWLRTLKEPTLVGLDLGIGLPFADAGAFFPGWDASPADARALWALIDALCADDPNLEAGGFVTHEQAARYFRHGKDHEGDRFLLPGAATREGRFRVAEAAQRAAGVRPVSNFNLVGAAQVGKSSLTGMRMLHRLGGKVPVWPVDPLPEEGSVITEIYTSVAARLGGVTGAATKIRSYEALNDALDLLGSAPVKGTGAIDDHSSDALLTAAWLRKVHGQRDLWHPPTLTDAVARTEGWTLGAL
;
A
#
# COMPACT_ATOMS: atom_id res chain seq x y z
N MET A 1 -22.42 -9.50 14.87
CA MET A 1 -22.36 -8.46 13.83
C MET A 1 -20.92 -8.37 13.35
N THR A 2 -20.69 -8.27 12.04
CA THR A 2 -19.33 -8.07 11.51
C THR A 2 -18.89 -6.64 11.78
N ARG A 3 -17.64 -6.46 12.24
CA ARG A 3 -17.06 -5.14 12.56
C ARG A 3 -17.11 -4.16 11.38
N PHE A 4 -16.88 -4.67 10.17
CA PHE A 4 -16.91 -3.90 8.93
C PHE A 4 -18.11 -4.35 8.09
N THR A 5 -18.75 -3.38 7.43
CA THR A 5 -19.81 -3.62 6.44
C THR A 5 -19.28 -3.52 5.01
N HIS A 6 -18.16 -2.81 4.80
CA HIS A 6 -17.52 -2.63 3.51
C HIS A 6 -16.02 -2.96 3.56
N PHE A 7 -15.52 -3.46 2.45
CA PHE A 7 -14.12 -3.82 2.24
C PHE A 7 -13.64 -3.15 0.96
N LEU A 8 -12.89 -2.06 1.10
CA LEU A 8 -12.42 -1.23 0.00
C LEU A 8 -10.95 -1.55 -0.28
N ALA A 9 -10.65 -2.05 -1.48
CA ALA A 9 -9.28 -2.13 -1.96
C ALA A 9 -8.99 -0.95 -2.88
N VAL A 10 -7.81 -0.36 -2.71
CA VAL A 10 -7.30 0.73 -3.54
C VAL A 10 -5.94 0.30 -4.07
N ASP A 11 -5.89 -0.02 -5.36
CA ASP A 11 -4.61 -0.07 -6.07
C ASP A 11 -4.12 1.37 -6.28
N TRP A 12 -2.84 1.61 -6.00
CA TRP A 12 -2.29 2.96 -5.88
C TRP A 12 -1.13 3.19 -6.85
N SER A 13 -1.12 4.38 -7.46
CA SER A 13 -0.07 4.77 -8.40
C SER A 13 0.76 5.97 -7.92
N GLY A 14 2.07 5.77 -7.96
CA GLY A 14 3.08 6.82 -7.82
C GLY A 14 3.42 7.58 -9.11
N ALA A 15 2.72 7.32 -10.23
CA ALA A 15 3.04 7.97 -11.50
C ALA A 15 2.76 9.48 -11.47
N LYS A 16 3.45 10.22 -12.34
CA LYS A 16 3.29 11.66 -12.49
C LYS A 16 2.01 11.99 -13.25
N GLY A 17 1.42 13.15 -12.96
CA GLY A 17 0.25 13.67 -13.64
C GLY A 17 -0.99 13.76 -12.77
N VAL A 18 -1.99 14.44 -13.32
CA VAL A 18 -3.25 14.75 -12.63
C VAL A 18 -4.10 13.50 -12.40
N ARG A 19 -4.08 12.57 -13.35
CA ARG A 19 -4.95 11.39 -13.44
C ARG A 19 -4.10 10.13 -13.59
N GLN A 20 -4.50 9.08 -12.91
CA GLN A 20 -3.72 7.85 -12.79
C GLN A 20 -4.47 6.69 -13.43
N LYS A 21 -3.87 6.08 -14.45
CA LYS A 21 -4.38 4.83 -15.05
C LYS A 21 -4.23 3.64 -14.10
N GLY A 22 -3.21 3.68 -13.25
CA GLY A 22 -2.92 2.64 -12.26
C GLY A 22 -3.54 2.88 -10.89
N ILE A 23 -4.64 3.62 -10.81
CA ILE A 23 -5.45 3.68 -9.60
C ILE A 23 -6.79 3.02 -9.91
N ALA A 24 -7.11 1.96 -9.17
CA ALA A 24 -8.37 1.25 -9.24
C ALA A 24 -8.93 1.07 -7.83
N LEU A 25 -10.24 1.29 -7.69
CA LEU A 25 -10.94 1.14 -6.41
C LEU A 25 -12.02 0.07 -6.58
N ALA A 26 -12.06 -0.89 -5.67
CA ALA A 26 -13.10 -1.92 -5.65
C ALA A 26 -13.65 -2.12 -4.24
N VAL A 27 -14.94 -2.40 -4.14
CA VAL A 27 -15.61 -2.65 -2.87
C VAL A 27 -16.30 -4.01 -2.85
N ALA A 28 -16.10 -4.76 -1.77
CA ALA A 28 -16.92 -5.91 -1.42
C ALA A 28 -17.78 -5.57 -0.20
N ARG A 29 -19.00 -6.10 -0.14
CA ARG A 29 -19.94 -5.87 0.97
C ARG A 29 -20.03 -7.10 1.86
N ALA A 30 -20.23 -6.88 3.17
CA ALA A 30 -20.27 -7.95 4.17
C ALA A 30 -21.45 -8.91 3.97
N GLU A 31 -22.58 -8.42 3.46
CA GLU A 31 -23.75 -9.24 3.15
C GLU A 31 -23.55 -10.22 1.97
N GLY A 32 -22.41 -10.16 1.30
CA GLY A 32 -22.08 -11.02 0.16
C GLY A 32 -22.20 -10.32 -1.19
N GLY A 33 -22.39 -11.10 -2.25
CA GLY A 33 -22.36 -10.63 -3.64
C GLY A 33 -20.94 -10.42 -4.19
N ALA A 34 -20.89 -10.03 -5.46
CA ALA A 34 -19.65 -9.83 -6.18
C ALA A 34 -18.98 -8.51 -5.73
N PRO A 35 -17.64 -8.43 -5.66
CA PRO A 35 -16.96 -7.15 -5.53
C PRO A 35 -17.26 -6.28 -6.75
N VAL A 36 -17.28 -4.96 -6.57
CA VAL A 36 -17.66 -4.00 -7.61
C VAL A 36 -16.58 -2.94 -7.75
N LEU A 37 -16.18 -2.65 -8.99
CA LEU A 37 -15.30 -1.51 -9.29
C LEU A 37 -16.05 -0.21 -9.11
N LEU A 38 -15.41 0.74 -8.43
CA LEU A 38 -15.90 2.11 -8.33
C LEU A 38 -15.44 2.88 -9.57
N PRO A 39 -16.38 3.43 -10.37
CA PRO A 39 -16.01 4.19 -11.55
C PRO A 39 -15.30 5.49 -11.13
N PRO A 40 -14.19 5.87 -11.80
CA PRO A 40 -13.58 7.16 -11.54
C PRO A 40 -14.55 8.30 -11.93
N PRO A 41 -14.47 9.46 -11.26
CA PRO A 41 -15.25 10.64 -11.65
C PRO A 41 -14.97 11.14 -13.08
N ASP A 42 -13.81 10.78 -13.64
CA ASP A 42 -13.37 11.14 -15.00
C ASP A 42 -12.95 9.88 -15.77
N PRO A 43 -13.34 9.71 -17.05
CA PRO A 43 -12.93 8.58 -17.89
C PRO A 43 -11.40 8.39 -18.03
N LYS A 44 -10.60 9.43 -17.74
CA LYS A 44 -9.12 9.38 -17.76
C LYS A 44 -8.53 8.70 -16.50
N GLY A 45 -9.36 8.33 -15.53
CA GLY A 45 -8.96 7.64 -14.30
C GLY A 45 -9.08 8.50 -13.05
N TRP A 46 -8.67 7.94 -11.91
CA TRP A 46 -8.72 8.61 -10.62
C TRP A 46 -7.60 9.65 -10.47
N ALA A 47 -7.92 10.78 -9.84
CA ALA A 47 -6.90 11.64 -9.24
C ALA A 47 -6.63 11.21 -7.78
N ARG A 48 -5.38 11.29 -7.32
CA ARG A 48 -5.04 10.97 -5.91
C ARG A 48 -5.82 11.83 -4.91
N SER A 49 -6.12 13.08 -5.27
CA SER A 49 -6.94 13.99 -4.46
C SER A 49 -8.40 13.54 -4.34
N GLU A 50 -8.95 12.86 -5.35
CA GLU A 50 -10.30 12.32 -5.31
C GLU A 50 -10.38 11.10 -4.40
N VAL A 51 -9.36 10.22 -4.44
CA VAL A 51 -9.24 9.11 -3.48
C VAL A 51 -9.14 9.65 -2.06
N LEU A 52 -8.30 10.67 -1.81
CA LEU A 52 -8.24 11.35 -0.52
C LEU A 52 -9.61 11.92 -0.08
N ALA A 53 -10.31 12.60 -0.98
CA ALA A 53 -11.64 13.14 -0.69
C ALA A 53 -12.64 12.03 -0.35
N TRP A 54 -12.59 10.90 -1.04
CA TRP A 54 -13.43 9.73 -0.78
C TRP A 54 -13.15 9.11 0.59
N LEU A 55 -11.88 8.91 0.93
CA LEU A 55 -11.49 8.36 2.24
C LEU A 55 -11.95 9.25 3.39
N ARG A 56 -12.00 10.58 3.20
CA ARG A 56 -12.51 11.54 4.19
C ARG A 56 -14.03 11.49 4.38
N THR A 57 -14.78 10.91 3.43
CA THR A 57 -16.25 10.90 3.44
C THR A 57 -16.86 9.53 3.66
N LEU A 58 -16.05 8.52 4.03
CA LEU A 58 -16.52 7.20 4.43
C LEU A 58 -17.51 7.32 5.60
N LYS A 59 -18.74 6.84 5.39
CA LYS A 59 -19.80 6.81 6.42
C LYS A 59 -19.95 5.44 7.05
N GLU A 60 -19.83 4.41 6.22
CA GLU A 60 -20.01 3.03 6.63
C GLU A 60 -18.70 2.47 7.22
N PRO A 61 -18.76 1.60 8.25
CA PRO A 61 -17.58 0.92 8.77
C PRO A 61 -16.85 0.15 7.67
N THR A 62 -15.71 0.67 7.24
CA THR A 62 -14.98 0.18 6.06
C THR A 62 -13.57 -0.25 6.45
N LEU A 63 -13.20 -1.48 6.11
CA LEU A 63 -11.79 -1.88 6.06
C LEU A 63 -11.21 -1.46 4.71
N VAL A 64 -10.30 -0.50 4.74
CA VAL A 64 -9.62 0.00 3.55
C VAL A 64 -8.23 -0.64 3.47
N GLY A 65 -7.93 -1.29 2.34
CA GLY A 65 -6.58 -1.72 1.99
C GLY A 65 -6.00 -0.80 0.90
N LEU A 66 -4.85 -0.19 1.16
CA LEU A 66 -4.09 0.57 0.17
C LEU A 66 -2.85 -0.22 -0.29
N ASP A 67 -2.70 -0.45 -1.60
CA ASP A 67 -1.51 -1.11 -2.17
C ASP A 67 -0.34 -0.14 -2.29
N LEU A 68 0.19 0.29 -1.14
CA LEU A 68 1.33 1.20 -1.00
C LEU A 68 2.01 1.03 0.35
N GLY A 69 3.31 1.28 0.42
CA GLY A 69 4.04 1.31 1.68
C GLY A 69 3.65 2.51 2.55
N ILE A 70 3.24 2.28 3.79
CA ILE A 70 2.89 3.34 4.76
C ILE A 70 4.10 3.82 5.59
N GLY A 71 5.27 3.18 5.44
CA GLY A 71 6.49 3.59 6.12
C GLY A 71 7.75 3.26 5.32
N LEU A 72 8.89 3.67 5.86
CA LEU A 72 10.23 3.30 5.37
C LEU A 72 10.94 2.43 6.42
N PRO A 73 11.99 1.67 6.02
CA PRO A 73 12.83 0.94 6.96
C PRO A 73 13.38 1.84 8.07
N PHE A 74 13.26 1.37 9.32
CA PHE A 74 13.70 2.06 10.54
C PHE A 74 14.41 1.10 11.49
N ALA A 75 13.87 -0.09 11.72
CA ALA A 75 14.32 -1.03 12.74
C ALA A 75 15.76 -1.53 12.53
N ASP A 76 16.22 -1.55 11.28
CA ASP A 76 17.56 -1.99 10.89
C ASP A 76 18.68 -1.01 11.29
N ALA A 77 18.36 0.28 11.46
CA ALA A 77 19.35 1.33 11.74
C ALA A 77 18.93 2.32 12.85
N GLY A 78 17.75 2.14 13.44
CA GLY A 78 17.19 3.06 14.44
C GLY A 78 16.76 4.43 13.88
N ALA A 79 16.67 4.57 12.56
CA ALA A 79 16.27 5.81 11.88
C ALA A 79 15.82 5.52 10.45
N PHE A 80 14.86 6.30 9.92
CA PHE A 80 14.55 6.25 8.48
C PHE A 80 15.73 6.71 7.63
N PHE A 81 16.44 7.76 8.08
CA PHE A 81 17.57 8.35 7.37
C PHE A 81 18.80 8.49 8.28
N PRO A 82 19.55 7.39 8.53
CA PRO A 82 20.67 7.38 9.47
C PRO A 82 21.71 8.47 9.18
N GLY A 83 21.99 9.30 10.19
CA GLY A 83 22.94 10.40 10.11
C GLY A 83 22.41 11.64 9.39
N TRP A 84 21.09 11.78 9.20
CA TRP A 84 20.45 13.05 8.86
C TRP A 84 19.73 13.59 10.10
N ASP A 85 20.12 14.78 10.58
CA ASP A 85 19.59 15.36 11.82
C ASP A 85 18.08 15.58 11.80
N ALA A 86 17.49 15.80 10.61
CA ALA A 86 16.04 15.94 10.44
C ALA A 86 15.33 14.60 10.22
N SER A 87 16.00 13.45 10.44
CA SER A 87 15.37 12.14 10.31
C SER A 87 14.16 12.04 11.25
N PRO A 88 12.97 11.71 10.74
CA PRO A 88 11.76 11.60 11.55
C PRO A 88 11.86 10.49 12.60
N ALA A 89 11.19 10.68 13.74
CA ALA A 89 11.17 9.72 14.84
C ALA A 89 10.13 8.60 14.67
N ASP A 90 9.08 8.83 13.87
CA ASP A 90 7.97 7.91 13.66
C ASP A 90 7.31 8.09 12.28
N ALA A 91 6.35 7.22 11.95
CA ALA A 91 5.66 7.23 10.67
C ALA A 91 4.92 8.55 10.39
N ARG A 92 4.27 9.15 11.40
CA ARG A 92 3.51 10.39 11.23
C ARG A 92 4.44 11.57 10.93
N ALA A 93 5.57 11.66 11.63
CA ALA A 93 6.60 12.64 11.38
C ALA A 93 7.25 12.43 10.00
N LEU A 94 7.41 11.18 9.57
CA LEU A 94 7.88 10.86 8.22
C LEU A 94 6.92 11.37 7.15
N TRP A 95 5.62 11.12 7.29
CA TRP A 95 4.62 11.60 6.34
C TRP A 95 4.60 13.14 6.28
N ALA A 96 4.73 13.80 7.43
CA ALA A 96 4.80 15.25 7.53
C ALA A 96 6.05 15.83 6.83
N LEU A 97 7.23 15.24 7.07
CA LEU A 97 8.47 15.65 6.39
C LEU A 97 8.36 15.51 4.87
N ILE A 98 7.83 14.38 4.38
CA ILE A 98 7.66 14.16 2.95
C ILE A 98 6.70 15.18 2.34
N ASP A 99 5.54 15.45 2.98
CA ASP A 99 4.59 16.41 2.44
C ASP A 99 5.14 17.84 2.45
N ALA A 100 5.88 18.23 3.49
CA ALA A 100 6.51 19.54 3.60
C ALA A 100 7.56 19.78 2.50
N LEU A 101 8.45 18.79 2.26
CA LEU A 101 9.45 18.88 1.19
C LEU A 101 8.84 18.82 -0.22
N CYS A 102 7.58 18.41 -0.34
CA CYS A 102 6.83 18.36 -1.59
C CYS A 102 5.72 19.43 -1.64
N ALA A 103 5.78 20.50 -0.84
CA ALA A 103 4.69 21.47 -0.73
C ALA A 103 4.25 22.04 -2.09
N ASP A 104 5.22 22.32 -2.97
CA ASP A 104 5.00 22.88 -4.31
C ASP A 104 4.74 21.82 -5.39
N ASP A 105 4.83 20.53 -5.06
CA ASP A 105 4.60 19.45 -6.01
C ASP A 105 3.09 19.31 -6.29
N PRO A 106 2.67 19.33 -7.57
CA PRO A 106 1.27 19.17 -7.94
C PRO A 106 0.81 17.72 -7.71
N ASN A 107 -0.51 17.52 -7.70
CA ASN A 107 -1.13 16.19 -7.78
C ASN A 107 -0.71 15.17 -6.70
N LEU A 108 -0.20 15.59 -5.55
CA LEU A 108 0.43 14.71 -4.53
C LEU A 108 1.66 13.95 -5.06
N GLU A 109 2.40 14.51 -6.01
CA GLU A 109 3.68 13.94 -6.48
C GLU A 109 4.75 13.97 -5.38
N ALA A 110 5.88 13.27 -5.54
CA ALA A 110 6.95 13.26 -4.54
C ALA A 110 8.30 13.73 -5.12
N GLY A 111 8.25 14.58 -6.14
CA GLY A 111 9.42 15.10 -6.84
C GLY A 111 10.35 15.88 -5.89
N GLY A 112 9.82 16.84 -5.14
CA GLY A 112 10.60 17.68 -4.23
C GLY A 112 11.39 16.86 -3.20
N PHE A 113 10.75 15.87 -2.57
CA PHE A 113 11.43 14.94 -1.66
C PHE A 113 12.50 14.10 -2.36
N VAL A 114 12.17 13.55 -3.53
CA VAL A 114 13.07 12.71 -4.32
C VAL A 114 14.30 13.50 -4.80
N THR A 115 14.19 14.80 -5.05
CA THR A 115 15.33 15.64 -5.48
C THR A 115 15.98 16.42 -4.33
N HIS A 116 15.51 16.26 -3.10
CA HIS A 116 16.05 16.97 -1.94
C HIS A 116 17.47 16.49 -1.63
N GLU A 117 18.39 17.43 -1.41
CA GLU A 117 19.83 17.19 -1.26
C GLU A 117 20.17 16.09 -0.23
N GLN A 118 19.49 16.07 0.91
CA GLN A 118 19.71 15.04 1.92
C GLN A 118 18.90 13.77 1.68
N ALA A 119 17.67 13.87 1.18
CA ALA A 119 16.80 12.70 1.07
C ALA A 119 17.25 11.80 -0.09
N ALA A 120 17.62 12.38 -1.23
CA ALA A 120 18.06 11.66 -2.44
C ALA A 120 19.24 10.71 -2.17
N ARG A 121 20.08 11.01 -1.18
CA ARG A 121 21.21 10.18 -0.74
C ARG A 121 20.80 8.78 -0.29
N TYR A 122 19.55 8.58 0.13
CA TYR A 122 19.06 7.29 0.62
C TYR A 122 18.31 6.48 -0.44
N PHE A 123 18.11 7.02 -1.65
CA PHE A 123 17.31 6.40 -2.68
C PHE A 123 18.13 6.01 -3.91
N ARG A 124 17.62 5.02 -4.65
CA ARG A 124 18.06 4.74 -6.02
C ARG A 124 17.05 5.37 -6.98
N HIS A 125 17.47 6.36 -7.76
CA HIS A 125 16.62 7.14 -8.67
C HIS A 125 16.61 6.61 -10.11
N GLY A 126 17.71 5.98 -10.51
CA GLY A 126 17.90 5.38 -11.83
C GLY A 126 18.95 4.29 -11.77
N LYS A 127 19.19 3.60 -12.89
CA LYS A 127 20.27 2.60 -13.00
C LYS A 127 21.63 3.23 -12.65
N ASP A 128 21.81 4.50 -13.02
CA ASP A 128 23.07 5.23 -12.90
C ASP A 128 23.06 6.27 -11.77
N HIS A 129 21.99 6.34 -10.99
CA HIS A 129 21.87 7.29 -9.88
C HIS A 129 21.40 6.57 -8.61
N GLU A 130 22.37 6.20 -7.79
CA GLU A 130 22.20 5.61 -6.46
C GLU A 130 22.81 6.57 -5.45
N GLY A 131 22.01 6.97 -4.45
CA GLY A 131 22.49 7.81 -3.37
C GLY A 131 23.56 7.10 -2.52
N ASP A 132 24.51 7.87 -2.01
CA ASP A 132 25.67 7.36 -1.25
C ASP A 132 25.31 6.72 0.11
N ARG A 133 24.06 6.88 0.57
CA ARG A 133 23.49 6.28 1.78
C ARG A 133 22.35 5.29 1.48
N PHE A 134 22.20 4.86 0.23
CA PHE A 134 21.18 3.88 -0.17
C PHE A 134 21.33 2.53 0.55
N LEU A 135 22.57 2.14 0.87
CA LEU A 135 22.89 0.95 1.65
C LEU A 135 23.53 1.32 2.99
N LEU A 136 23.24 0.53 4.01
CA LEU A 136 24.00 0.56 5.26
C LEU A 136 25.40 -0.02 5.03
N PRO A 137 26.41 0.41 5.82
CA PRO A 137 27.71 -0.24 5.83
C PRO A 137 27.58 -1.75 6.08
N GLY A 138 28.18 -2.57 5.22
CA GLY A 138 28.12 -4.03 5.35
C GLY A 138 26.80 -4.68 4.91
N ALA A 139 25.93 -3.97 4.18
CA ALA A 139 24.67 -4.54 3.68
C ALA A 139 24.88 -5.87 2.91
N ALA A 140 24.12 -6.89 3.31
CA ALA A 140 24.22 -8.24 2.73
C ALA A 140 23.74 -8.32 1.28
N THR A 141 22.88 -7.39 0.84
CA THR A 141 22.39 -7.31 -0.54
C THR A 141 22.46 -5.89 -1.07
N ARG A 142 22.33 -5.75 -2.39
CA ARG A 142 22.30 -4.47 -3.11
C ARG A 142 20.88 -3.96 -3.33
N GLU A 143 19.89 -4.48 -2.60
CA GLU A 143 18.47 -4.23 -2.86
C GLU A 143 17.93 -2.98 -2.15
N GLY A 144 18.72 -2.38 -1.26
CA GLY A 144 18.27 -1.35 -0.34
C GLY A 144 17.91 -1.94 1.02
N ARG A 145 17.36 -1.09 1.89
CA ARG A 145 16.89 -1.48 3.22
C ARG A 145 15.44 -1.98 3.16
N PHE A 146 15.05 -2.86 4.07
CA PHE A 146 13.71 -3.43 4.16
C PHE A 146 13.14 -3.21 5.57
N ARG A 147 11.83 -2.95 5.64
CA ARG A 147 11.08 -3.01 6.89
C ARG A 147 10.97 -4.46 7.35
N VAL A 148 10.64 -4.62 8.62
CA VAL A 148 10.29 -5.91 9.22
C VAL A 148 9.10 -6.55 8.47
N ALA A 149 8.15 -5.74 8.00
CA ALA A 149 7.03 -6.21 7.17
C ALA A 149 7.49 -6.88 5.86
N GLU A 150 8.45 -6.29 5.14
CA GLU A 150 8.99 -6.93 3.91
C GLU A 150 9.79 -8.20 4.22
N ALA A 151 10.46 -8.28 5.37
CA ALA A 151 11.10 -9.51 5.80
C ALA A 151 10.07 -10.63 6.06
N ALA A 152 8.94 -10.33 6.69
CA ALA A 152 7.82 -11.26 6.87
C ALA A 152 7.20 -11.69 5.52
N GLN A 153 6.99 -10.74 4.60
CA GLN A 153 6.55 -11.08 3.23
C GLN A 153 7.50 -12.03 2.50
N ARG A 154 8.82 -11.87 2.69
CA ARG A 154 9.83 -12.80 2.16
C ARG A 154 9.75 -14.18 2.78
N ALA A 155 9.55 -14.26 4.10
CA ALA A 155 9.35 -15.52 4.81
C ALA A 155 8.08 -16.25 4.31
N ALA A 156 7.03 -15.50 3.98
CA ALA A 156 5.81 -16.01 3.34
C ALA A 156 5.98 -16.37 1.84
N GLY A 157 7.19 -16.24 1.29
CA GLY A 157 7.53 -16.66 -0.07
C GLY A 157 7.17 -15.65 -1.16
N VAL A 158 6.94 -14.38 -0.82
CA VAL A 158 6.75 -13.27 -1.76
C VAL A 158 8.06 -12.47 -1.89
N ARG A 159 8.26 -11.75 -3.00
CA ARG A 159 9.49 -10.99 -3.27
C ARG A 159 9.24 -9.48 -3.31
N PRO A 160 9.20 -8.80 -2.15
CA PRO A 160 9.07 -7.36 -2.13
C PRO A 160 10.33 -6.63 -2.61
N VAL A 161 10.13 -5.38 -3.00
CA VAL A 161 11.17 -4.44 -3.39
C VAL A 161 11.26 -3.34 -2.33
N SER A 162 12.46 -2.89 -2.02
CA SER A 162 12.68 -1.80 -1.05
C SER A 162 11.98 -0.52 -1.49
N ASN A 163 11.32 0.17 -0.54
CA ASN A 163 10.75 1.50 -0.77
C ASN A 163 11.80 2.57 -1.06
N PHE A 164 13.09 2.31 -0.78
CA PHE A 164 14.19 3.19 -1.19
C PHE A 164 14.56 3.05 -2.68
N ASN A 165 14.04 2.04 -3.38
CA ASN A 165 14.31 1.84 -4.78
C ASN A 165 13.20 2.46 -5.65
N LEU A 166 13.54 3.52 -6.40
CA LEU A 166 12.62 4.28 -7.25
C LEU A 166 12.72 3.88 -8.74
N VAL A 167 13.44 2.78 -9.03
CA VAL A 167 13.78 2.31 -10.38
C VAL A 167 13.01 1.03 -10.73
N GLY A 168 12.80 0.83 -12.03
CA GLY A 168 12.28 -0.40 -12.59
C GLY A 168 10.76 -0.45 -12.63
N ALA A 169 10.22 -1.54 -13.15
CA ALA A 169 8.78 -1.71 -13.37
C ALA A 169 7.95 -1.72 -12.08
N ALA A 170 8.57 -1.92 -10.92
CA ALA A 170 7.88 -1.99 -9.64
C ALA A 170 7.59 -0.61 -9.02
N GLN A 171 8.42 0.43 -9.23
CA GLN A 171 8.36 1.79 -8.63
C GLN A 171 7.64 1.94 -7.27
N VAL A 172 7.70 0.94 -6.39
CA VAL A 172 6.91 0.87 -5.15
C VAL A 172 7.28 2.01 -4.22
N GLY A 173 8.53 2.46 -4.23
CA GLY A 173 8.99 3.61 -3.46
C GLY A 173 8.30 4.91 -3.85
N LYS A 174 8.14 5.21 -5.15
CA LYS A 174 7.42 6.42 -5.57
C LYS A 174 5.94 6.35 -5.20
N SER A 175 5.34 5.17 -5.38
CA SER A 175 3.95 4.92 -4.95
C SER A 175 3.78 5.20 -3.46
N SER A 176 4.64 4.62 -2.64
CA SER A 176 4.67 4.78 -1.19
C SER A 176 4.86 6.24 -0.76
N LEU A 177 5.83 6.97 -1.33
CA LEU A 177 6.03 8.39 -1.00
C LEU A 177 4.78 9.24 -1.28
N THR A 178 4.14 9.04 -2.43
CA THR A 178 2.90 9.77 -2.78
C THR A 178 1.71 9.36 -1.91
N GLY A 179 1.66 8.09 -1.51
CA GLY A 179 0.71 7.56 -0.53
C GLY A 179 0.89 8.17 0.84
N MET A 180 2.12 8.26 1.34
CA MET A 180 2.45 8.90 2.62
C MET A 180 2.02 10.37 2.65
N ARG A 181 2.20 11.12 1.54
CA ARG A 181 1.64 12.48 1.42
C ARG A 181 0.13 12.49 1.56
N MET A 182 -0.56 11.55 0.90
CA MET A 182 -2.02 11.41 1.02
C MET A 182 -2.43 11.08 2.46
N LEU A 183 -1.73 10.18 3.14
CA LEU A 183 -1.99 9.81 4.54
C LEU A 183 -1.76 10.99 5.50
N HIS A 184 -0.71 11.78 5.30
CA HIS A 184 -0.50 13.02 6.05
C HIS A 184 -1.71 13.95 5.89
N ARG A 185 -2.12 14.21 4.65
CA ARG A 185 -3.24 15.09 4.35
C ARG A 185 -4.58 14.52 4.77
N LEU A 186 -4.73 13.21 4.92
CA LEU A 186 -5.93 12.61 5.53
C LEU A 186 -6.15 13.14 6.95
N GLY A 187 -5.08 13.57 7.64
CA GLY A 187 -5.16 14.38 8.86
C GLY A 187 -5.83 13.64 10.02
N GLY A 188 -5.66 12.32 10.09
CA GLY A 188 -6.24 11.49 11.15
C GLY A 188 -7.76 11.31 11.07
N LYS A 189 -8.41 11.66 9.95
CA LYS A 189 -9.86 11.47 9.76
C LYS A 189 -10.27 9.99 9.75
N VAL A 190 -9.38 9.11 9.30
CA VAL A 190 -9.52 7.65 9.40
C VAL A 190 -8.22 7.11 10.00
N PRO A 191 -8.27 6.26 11.04
CA PRO A 191 -7.09 5.63 11.61
C PRO A 191 -6.33 4.79 10.58
N VAL A 192 -5.00 4.83 10.62
CA VAL A 192 -4.12 4.03 9.77
C VAL A 192 -3.44 2.97 10.62
N TRP A 193 -3.93 1.74 10.58
CA TRP A 193 -3.35 0.63 11.32
C TRP A 193 -2.04 0.16 10.66
N PRO A 194 -0.99 -0.19 11.44
CA PRO A 194 -0.91 -0.15 12.91
C PRO A 194 -0.28 1.13 13.49
N VAL A 195 0.00 2.14 12.67
CA VAL A 195 0.54 3.44 13.14
C VAL A 195 -0.40 4.06 14.18
N ASP A 196 -1.70 3.97 13.90
CA ASP A 196 -2.77 4.20 14.85
C ASP A 196 -3.30 2.87 15.41
N PRO A 197 -3.78 2.85 16.66
CA PRO A 197 -4.49 1.69 17.19
C PRO A 197 -5.68 1.31 16.31
N LEU A 198 -5.95 0.02 16.20
CA LEU A 198 -7.19 -0.47 15.60
C LEU A 198 -8.37 0.09 16.41
N PRO A 199 -9.27 0.93 15.84
CA PRO A 199 -10.37 1.52 16.61
C PRO A 199 -11.34 0.42 17.08
N GLU A 200 -12.23 0.63 18.04
CA GLU A 200 -13.23 -0.41 18.38
C GLU A 200 -14.31 -0.53 17.30
N GLU A 201 -14.72 0.61 16.74
CA GLU A 201 -15.76 0.75 15.72
C GLU A 201 -15.32 1.66 14.57
N GLY A 202 -16.04 1.60 13.45
CA GLY A 202 -15.81 2.47 12.30
C GLY A 202 -14.72 1.99 11.34
N SER A 203 -14.30 2.90 10.45
CA SER A 203 -13.37 2.59 9.37
C SER A 203 -11.91 2.59 9.82
N VAL A 204 -11.09 1.79 9.14
CA VAL A 204 -9.64 1.75 9.33
C VAL A 204 -8.94 1.55 7.99
N ILE A 205 -7.77 2.16 7.84
CA ILE A 205 -6.88 1.96 6.71
C ILE A 205 -5.78 0.98 7.10
N THR A 206 -5.44 0.08 6.20
CA THR A 206 -4.33 -0.86 6.29
C THR A 206 -3.49 -0.77 5.02
N GLU A 207 -2.18 -0.95 5.16
CA GLU A 207 -1.36 -1.32 4.02
C GLU A 207 -1.69 -2.76 3.62
N ILE A 208 -1.81 -3.01 2.32
CA ILE A 208 -1.94 -4.35 1.73
C ILE A 208 -0.84 -4.55 0.70
N TYR A 209 -0.62 -5.81 0.34
CA TYR A 209 0.16 -6.16 -0.83
C TYR A 209 -0.65 -7.14 -1.67
N THR A 210 -1.08 -6.72 -2.86
CA THR A 210 -1.95 -7.48 -3.77
C THR A 210 -1.43 -8.90 -4.05
N SER A 211 -0.12 -9.09 -4.13
CA SER A 211 0.50 -10.41 -4.30
C SER A 211 0.30 -11.35 -3.10
N VAL A 212 0.20 -10.81 -1.87
CA VAL A 212 -0.14 -11.59 -0.67
C VAL A 212 -1.62 -11.99 -0.71
N ALA A 213 -2.50 -11.07 -1.09
CA ALA A 213 -3.94 -11.35 -1.23
C ALA A 213 -4.21 -12.45 -2.26
N ALA A 214 -3.57 -12.40 -3.44
CA ALA A 214 -3.69 -13.41 -4.47
C ALA A 214 -3.21 -14.80 -3.99
N ARG A 215 -2.05 -14.85 -3.31
CA ARG A 215 -1.48 -16.11 -2.82
C ARG A 215 -2.31 -16.73 -1.70
N LEU A 216 -2.74 -15.93 -0.71
CA LEU A 216 -3.62 -16.38 0.36
C LEU A 216 -5.02 -16.74 -0.16
N GLY A 217 -5.41 -16.21 -1.32
CA GLY A 217 -6.59 -16.61 -2.07
C GLY A 217 -6.46 -17.92 -2.84
N GLY A 218 -5.30 -18.59 -2.79
CA GLY A 218 -5.07 -19.88 -3.46
C GLY A 218 -4.54 -19.76 -4.90
N VAL A 219 -4.22 -18.56 -5.38
CA VAL A 219 -3.61 -18.38 -6.70
C VAL A 219 -2.12 -18.75 -6.61
N THR A 220 -1.75 -19.89 -7.19
CA THR A 220 -0.37 -20.40 -7.21
C THR A 220 0.29 -20.22 -8.58
N GLY A 221 1.47 -19.59 -8.63
CA GLY A 221 2.29 -19.53 -9.86
C GLY A 221 3.00 -18.19 -10.08
N ALA A 222 3.95 -18.17 -11.02
CA ALA A 222 4.72 -16.98 -11.38
C ALA A 222 3.98 -16.01 -12.33
N ALA A 223 2.78 -16.37 -12.80
CA ALA A 223 1.92 -15.51 -13.62
C ALA A 223 0.99 -14.70 -12.71
N THR A 224 1.54 -13.66 -12.07
CA THR A 224 0.89 -12.83 -11.04
C THR A 224 -0.21 -11.88 -11.55
N LYS A 225 -0.46 -11.79 -12.86
CA LYS A 225 -1.40 -10.81 -13.42
C LYS A 225 -2.65 -11.48 -13.95
N ILE A 226 -3.76 -11.30 -13.24
CA ILE A 226 -5.09 -11.72 -13.69
C ILE A 226 -5.55 -10.74 -14.77
N ARG A 227 -5.71 -11.22 -16.01
CA ARG A 227 -6.02 -10.37 -17.17
C ARG A 227 -7.28 -10.77 -17.92
N SER A 228 -8.06 -11.69 -17.37
CA SER A 228 -9.37 -12.03 -17.89
C SER A 228 -10.41 -12.17 -16.79
N TYR A 229 -11.67 -11.91 -17.12
CA TYR A 229 -12.80 -12.08 -16.20
C TYR A 229 -12.95 -13.54 -15.75
N GLU A 230 -12.63 -14.50 -16.61
CA GLU A 230 -12.69 -15.92 -16.30
C GLU A 230 -11.67 -16.28 -15.22
N ALA A 231 -10.40 -15.89 -15.40
CA ALA A 231 -9.36 -16.11 -14.40
C ALA A 231 -9.63 -15.36 -13.08
N LEU A 232 -10.21 -14.16 -13.17
CA LEU A 232 -10.64 -13.42 -11.98
C LEU A 232 -11.75 -14.16 -11.23
N ASN A 233 -12.75 -14.67 -11.95
CA ASN A 233 -13.88 -15.38 -11.36
C ASN A 233 -13.47 -16.72 -10.75
N ASP A 234 -12.51 -17.43 -11.36
CA ASP A 234 -11.90 -18.62 -10.75
C ASP A 234 -11.22 -18.28 -9.42
N ALA A 235 -10.47 -17.17 -9.36
CA ALA A 235 -9.82 -16.71 -8.13
C ALA A 235 -10.82 -16.22 -7.07
N LEU A 236 -11.92 -15.59 -7.48
CA LEU A 236 -13.00 -15.18 -6.58
C LEU A 236 -13.73 -16.38 -5.97
N ASP A 237 -13.90 -17.47 -6.73
CA ASP A 237 -14.49 -18.72 -6.23
C ASP A 237 -13.65 -19.33 -5.10
N LEU A 238 -12.32 -19.35 -5.25
CA LEU A 238 -11.40 -19.78 -4.17
C LEU A 238 -11.51 -18.90 -2.90
N LEU A 239 -11.91 -17.64 -3.06
CA LEU A 239 -12.21 -16.73 -1.95
C LEU A 239 -13.65 -16.88 -1.40
N GLY A 240 -14.49 -17.72 -2.00
CA GLY A 240 -15.90 -17.85 -1.65
C GLY A 240 -16.70 -16.59 -2.01
N SER A 241 -16.26 -15.83 -3.01
CA SER A 241 -16.92 -14.63 -3.50
C SER A 241 -17.73 -14.92 -4.75
N ALA A 242 -18.90 -14.27 -4.88
CA ALA A 242 -19.66 -14.34 -6.12
C ALA A 242 -18.87 -13.74 -7.30
N PRO A 243 -19.08 -14.24 -8.53
CA PRO A 243 -18.35 -13.82 -9.70
C PRO A 243 -18.76 -12.42 -10.17
N VAL A 244 -17.81 -11.70 -10.77
CA VAL A 244 -18.01 -10.40 -11.41
C VAL A 244 -18.53 -10.63 -12.83
N LYS A 245 -19.49 -9.80 -13.26
CA LYS A 245 -20.01 -9.83 -14.63
C LYS A 245 -18.99 -9.28 -15.61
N GLY A 246 -18.70 -10.03 -16.66
CA GLY A 246 -17.80 -9.66 -17.74
C GLY A 246 -17.27 -10.91 -18.44
N THR A 247 -16.65 -10.73 -19.61
CA THR A 247 -16.04 -11.80 -20.39
C THR A 247 -14.80 -11.25 -21.12
N GLY A 248 -13.77 -12.07 -21.28
CA GLY A 248 -12.55 -11.66 -21.98
C GLY A 248 -11.67 -10.75 -21.13
N ALA A 249 -11.01 -9.78 -21.76
CA ALA A 249 -9.93 -9.01 -21.13
C ALA A 249 -10.40 -8.06 -20.01
N ILE A 250 -9.60 -8.00 -18.94
CA ILE A 250 -9.66 -6.99 -17.88
C ILE A 250 -8.24 -6.48 -17.63
N ASP A 251 -8.09 -5.20 -17.30
CA ASP A 251 -6.79 -4.67 -16.88
C ASP A 251 -6.38 -5.21 -15.50
N ASP A 252 -5.08 -5.23 -15.23
CA ASP A 252 -4.51 -5.80 -14.01
C ASP A 252 -4.85 -4.99 -12.75
N HIS A 253 -4.90 -3.66 -12.85
CA HIS A 253 -5.29 -2.81 -11.72
C HIS A 253 -6.72 -3.09 -11.25
N SER A 254 -7.64 -3.22 -12.21
CA SER A 254 -9.05 -3.54 -11.94
C SER A 254 -9.22 -4.94 -11.32
N SER A 255 -8.55 -5.96 -11.86
CA SER A 255 -8.66 -7.33 -11.34
C SER A 255 -8.02 -7.47 -9.95
N ASP A 256 -6.86 -6.84 -9.72
CA ASP A 256 -6.17 -6.83 -8.43
C ASP A 256 -7.02 -6.15 -7.35
N ALA A 257 -7.65 -5.00 -7.66
CA ALA A 257 -8.56 -4.33 -6.74
C ALA A 257 -9.78 -5.20 -6.39
N LEU A 258 -10.44 -5.79 -7.38
CA LEU A 258 -11.62 -6.65 -7.18
C LEU A 258 -11.29 -7.87 -6.31
N LEU A 259 -10.20 -8.57 -6.63
CA LEU A 259 -9.74 -9.73 -5.87
C LEU A 259 -9.38 -9.33 -4.43
N THR A 260 -8.68 -8.21 -4.26
CA THR A 260 -8.23 -7.78 -2.94
C THR A 260 -9.38 -7.33 -2.05
N ALA A 261 -10.41 -6.68 -2.60
CA ALA A 261 -11.62 -6.34 -1.85
C ALA A 261 -12.34 -7.61 -1.34
N ALA A 262 -12.43 -8.65 -2.16
CA ALA A 262 -12.97 -9.95 -1.75
C ALA A 262 -12.08 -10.65 -0.71
N TRP A 263 -10.75 -10.57 -0.84
CA TRP A 263 -9.81 -11.11 0.14
C TRP A 263 -9.95 -10.42 1.49
N LEU A 264 -9.98 -9.08 1.54
CA LEU A 264 -10.20 -8.31 2.76
C LEU A 264 -11.49 -8.75 3.47
N ARG A 265 -12.59 -8.93 2.71
CA ARG A 265 -13.84 -9.47 3.24
C ARG A 265 -13.69 -10.88 3.82
N LYS A 266 -12.88 -11.75 3.22
CA LYS A 266 -12.66 -13.11 3.72
C LYS A 266 -11.84 -13.14 5.00
N VAL A 267 -10.85 -12.26 5.12
CA VAL A 267 -9.80 -12.40 6.13
C VAL A 267 -9.89 -11.43 7.31
N HIS A 268 -10.75 -10.41 7.27
CA HIS A 268 -10.78 -9.36 8.30
C HIS A 268 -10.99 -9.88 9.73
N GLY A 269 -11.63 -11.05 9.91
CA GLY A 269 -11.86 -11.67 11.22
C GLY A 269 -10.72 -12.55 11.73
N GLN A 270 -9.68 -12.78 10.92
CA GLN A 270 -8.57 -13.66 11.27
C GLN A 270 -7.58 -12.94 12.19
N ARG A 271 -7.59 -13.30 13.48
CA ARG A 271 -6.79 -12.64 14.53
C ARG A 271 -5.30 -12.55 14.19
N ASP A 272 -4.72 -13.61 13.65
CA ASP A 272 -3.27 -13.69 13.42
C ASP A 272 -2.77 -12.65 12.42
N LEU A 273 -3.59 -12.24 11.45
CA LEU A 273 -3.22 -11.20 10.47
C LEU A 273 -3.10 -9.80 11.10
N TRP A 274 -3.77 -9.59 12.24
CA TRP A 274 -3.75 -8.33 13.00
C TRP A 274 -2.72 -8.35 14.15
N HIS A 275 -2.19 -9.52 14.50
CA HIS A 275 -1.25 -9.69 15.60
C HIS A 275 -0.05 -10.57 15.23
N PRO A 276 0.70 -10.25 14.15
CA PRO A 276 1.90 -11.00 13.81
C PRO A 276 2.97 -10.82 14.90
N PRO A 277 3.72 -11.88 15.27
CA PRO A 277 4.68 -11.84 16.38
C PRO A 277 5.77 -10.76 16.26
N THR A 278 6.11 -10.37 15.03
CA THR A 278 7.16 -9.40 14.71
C THR A 278 6.66 -7.95 14.63
N LEU A 279 5.33 -7.74 14.66
CA LEU A 279 4.73 -6.41 14.80
C LEU A 279 4.75 -5.98 16.27
N THR A 280 5.87 -5.40 16.68
CA THR A 280 6.01 -4.76 18.00
C THR A 280 5.46 -3.33 17.98
N ASP A 281 5.19 -2.75 19.15
CA ASP A 281 4.78 -1.34 19.26
C ASP A 281 5.78 -0.37 18.63
N ALA A 282 7.09 -0.71 18.65
CA ALA A 282 8.12 0.11 18.01
C ALA A 282 7.99 0.07 16.48
N VAL A 283 7.82 -1.13 15.91
CA VAL A 283 7.61 -1.32 14.46
C VAL A 283 6.29 -0.67 14.01
N ALA A 284 5.22 -0.85 14.80
CA ALA A 284 3.92 -0.26 14.53
C ALA A 284 3.99 1.28 14.38
N ARG A 285 4.70 1.95 15.30
CA ARG A 285 4.85 3.41 15.29
C ARG A 285 5.79 3.93 14.19
N THR A 286 6.78 3.16 13.76
CA THR A 286 7.81 3.63 12.81
C THR A 286 7.58 3.12 11.39
N GLU A 287 7.66 1.81 11.19
CA GLU A 287 7.62 1.18 9.87
C GLU A 287 6.19 0.90 9.39
N GLY A 288 5.25 0.76 10.32
CA GLY A 288 3.91 0.25 10.06
C GLY A 288 3.94 -1.25 9.75
N TRP A 289 2.89 -1.76 9.10
CA TRP A 289 2.78 -3.17 8.76
C TRP A 289 1.89 -3.41 7.55
N THR A 290 2.23 -4.42 6.75
CA THR A 290 1.39 -4.94 5.67
C THR A 290 0.44 -5.99 6.23
N LEU A 291 -0.87 -5.77 6.13
CA LEU A 291 -1.86 -6.73 6.60
C LEU A 291 -1.63 -8.10 5.93
N GLY A 292 -1.51 -9.14 6.76
CA GLY A 292 -1.28 -10.52 6.31
C GLY A 292 0.17 -10.89 6.00
N ALA A 293 1.14 -10.01 6.25
CA ALA A 293 2.54 -10.42 6.39
C ALA A 293 2.70 -11.12 7.76
N LEU A 294 3.00 -12.42 7.74
CA LEU A 294 3.17 -13.29 8.91
C LEU A 294 4.61 -13.77 9.04
#